data_AF-G9PCM9-F1
#
_entry.id   AF-G9PCM9-F1
#
_cell.length_a   1.000
_cell.length_b   1.000
_cell.length_c   1.000
_cell.angle_alpha   90.00
_cell.angle_beta   90.00
_cell.angle_gamma   90.00
#
_symmetry.space_group_name_H-M   'P 1'
#
loop_
_entity.id
_entity.type
_entity.pdbx_description
1 polymer ?
#
loop_
_entity_poly.entity_id
_entity_poly.type
_entity_poly.pdbx_seq_one_letter_code
_entity_poly.pdbx_strand_id
1 'polypeptide(L)'
;MRATSLDTSFEAELRGLILLFLLGDAADADYLGALDTITVNAHTFGVGAANLNGTHRLASGELHTRTVLMTQALQHLAIQGFVKLQPDRSPAAFTITA
;
A
#
# COMPACT_ATOMS: atom_id res chain seq x y z
N MET A 1 8.43 25.35 -3.47
CA MET A 1 7.52 24.19 -3.40
C MET A 1 7.65 23.57 -2.02
N ARG A 2 6.56 23.37 -1.28
CA ARG A 2 6.60 22.51 -0.09
C ARG A 2 6.74 21.08 -0.59
N ALA A 3 7.82 20.40 -0.23
CA ALA A 3 7.95 18.97 -0.49
C ALA A 3 6.90 18.25 0.36
N THR A 4 5.84 17.77 -0.27
CA THR A 4 4.86 16.91 0.37
C THR A 4 5.32 15.47 0.19
N SER A 5 5.35 14.68 1.26
CA SER A 5 5.64 13.24 1.16
C SER A 5 4.47 12.44 0.55
N LEU A 6 3.36 13.10 0.25
CA LEU A 6 2.14 12.50 -0.29
C LEU A 6 2.35 12.02 -1.73
N ASP A 7 1.77 10.87 -2.06
CA ASP A 7 1.88 10.14 -3.32
C ASP A 7 3.33 9.81 -3.74
N THR A 8 4.22 9.62 -2.77
CA THR A 8 5.62 9.19 -3.01
C THR A 8 5.81 7.70 -2.77
N SER A 9 6.87 7.12 -3.37
CA SER A 9 7.27 5.73 -3.10
C SER A 9 7.53 5.49 -1.60
N PHE A 10 8.08 6.47 -0.90
CA PHE A 10 8.31 6.40 0.55
C PHE A 10 6.99 6.27 1.33
N GLU A 11 5.95 7.01 0.93
CA GLU A 11 4.63 6.89 1.57
C GLU A 11 3.98 5.53 1.29
N ALA A 12 4.17 4.97 0.09
CA ALA A 12 3.73 3.62 -0.22
C ALA A 12 4.48 2.56 0.61
N GLU A 13 5.78 2.70 0.79
CA GLU A 13 6.60 1.83 1.66
C GLU A 13 6.10 1.88 3.12
N LEU A 14 5.90 3.09 3.67
CA LEU A 14 5.40 3.26 5.03
C LEU A 14 4.00 2.63 5.22
N ARG A 15 3.08 2.87 4.29
CA ARG A 15 1.72 2.31 4.37
C ARG A 15 1.72 0.80 4.15
N GLY A 16 2.57 0.27 3.26
CA GLY A 16 2.76 -1.17 3.08
C GLY A 16 3.18 -1.86 4.38
N LEU A 17 4.13 -1.27 5.12
CA LEU A 17 4.52 -1.78 6.45
C LEU A 17 3.38 -1.71 7.46
N ILE A 18 2.67 -0.58 7.54
CA ILE A 18 1.53 -0.43 8.46
C ILE A 18 0.44 -1.46 8.16
N LEU A 19 0.10 -1.66 6.88
CA LEU A 19 -0.92 -2.62 6.47
C LEU A 19 -0.50 -4.06 6.82
N LEU A 20 0.73 -4.46 6.50
CA LEU A 20 1.24 -5.78 6.89
C LEU A 20 1.26 -5.98 8.41
N PHE A 21 1.62 -4.94 9.17
CA PHE A 21 1.61 -4.96 10.64
C PHE A 21 0.20 -5.17 11.19
N LEU A 22 -0.78 -4.45 10.64
CA LEU A 22 -2.19 -4.54 11.05
C LEU A 22 -2.82 -5.88 10.66
N LEU A 23 -2.45 -6.45 9.52
CA LEU A 23 -2.93 -7.76 9.08
C LEU A 23 -2.37 -8.89 9.95
N GLY A 24 -1.11 -8.79 10.37
CA GLY A 24 -0.44 -9.82 11.18
C GLY A 24 -0.20 -11.15 10.45
N ASP A 25 -0.48 -11.22 9.15
CA ASP A 25 -0.25 -12.36 8.28
C ASP A 25 0.30 -11.89 6.92
N ALA A 26 0.80 -12.82 6.13
CA ALA A 26 1.33 -12.55 4.80
C ALA A 26 0.24 -12.14 3.82
N ALA A 27 0.51 -11.11 3.03
CA ALA A 27 -0.40 -10.58 2.02
C ALA A 27 0.32 -10.30 0.70
N ASP A 28 -0.36 -10.50 -0.41
CA ASP A 28 0.17 -10.18 -1.73
C ASP A 28 0.00 -8.68 -2.06
N ALA A 29 0.73 -8.25 -3.10
CA ALA A 29 0.76 -6.85 -3.51
C ALA A 29 -0.58 -6.34 -4.06
N ASP A 30 -1.40 -7.21 -4.66
CA ASP A 30 -2.71 -6.81 -5.20
C ASP A 30 -3.67 -6.53 -4.04
N TYR A 31 -3.69 -7.40 -3.02
CA TYR A 31 -4.48 -7.21 -1.81
C TYR A 31 -4.07 -5.95 -1.05
N LEU A 32 -2.76 -5.76 -0.84
CA LEU A 32 -2.24 -4.57 -0.18
C LEU A 32 -2.49 -3.31 -1.00
N GLY A 33 -2.38 -3.36 -2.32
CA GLY A 33 -2.71 -2.24 -3.21
C GLY A 33 -4.18 -1.86 -3.14
N ALA A 34 -5.09 -2.84 -3.06
CA ALA A 34 -6.51 -2.58 -2.89
C ALA A 34 -6.83 -1.94 -1.53
N LEU A 35 -6.24 -2.46 -0.44
CA LEU A 35 -6.36 -1.86 0.89
C LEU A 35 -5.81 -0.43 0.91
N ASP A 36 -4.68 -0.20 0.25
CA ASP A 36 -4.04 1.11 0.11
C ASP A 36 -4.97 2.13 -0.60
N THR A 37 -5.60 1.71 -1.69
CA THR A 37 -6.58 2.52 -2.43
C THR A 37 -7.78 2.87 -1.58
N ILE A 38 -8.34 1.90 -0.85
CA ILE A 38 -9.46 2.14 0.06
C ILE A 38 -9.04 3.11 1.18
N THR A 39 -7.85 2.92 1.74
CA THR A 39 -7.34 3.73 2.85
C THR A 39 -7.15 5.18 2.45
N VAL A 40 -6.56 5.46 1.29
CA VAL A 40 -6.39 6.85 0.83
C VAL A 40 -7.71 7.49 0.42
N ASN A 41 -8.61 6.70 -0.16
CA ASN A 41 -9.89 7.17 -0.66
C ASN A 41 -11.05 6.82 0.28
N ALA A 42 -10.78 6.78 1.59
CA ALA A 42 -11.71 6.23 2.58
C ALA A 42 -13.07 6.95 2.61
N HIS A 43 -13.10 8.27 2.43
CA HIS A 43 -14.35 9.02 2.30
C HIS A 43 -15.06 8.72 0.99
N THR A 44 -14.35 8.65 -0.14
CA THR A 44 -14.92 8.26 -1.44
C THR A 44 -15.62 6.89 -1.37
N PHE A 45 -15.02 5.94 -0.65
CA PHE A 45 -15.59 4.59 -0.48
C PHE A 45 -16.57 4.47 0.70
N GLY A 46 -16.84 5.55 1.44
CA GLY A 46 -17.78 5.56 2.56
C GLY A 46 -17.33 4.80 3.81
N VAL A 47 -16.02 4.55 3.96
CA VAL A 47 -15.44 3.81 5.09
C VAL A 47 -14.64 4.70 6.05
N GLY A 48 -14.49 5.98 5.76
CA GLY A 48 -13.80 6.95 6.62
C GLY A 48 -14.32 8.38 6.46
N ALA A 49 -13.95 9.25 7.40
CA ALA A 49 -14.42 10.63 7.44
C ALA A 49 -13.77 11.55 6.39
N ALA A 50 -12.56 11.20 5.92
CA ALA A 50 -11.80 11.99 4.94
C ALA A 50 -10.94 11.08 4.05
N ASN A 51 -10.59 11.58 2.85
CA ASN A 51 -9.52 11.01 2.03
C ASN A 51 -8.18 11.56 2.48
N LEU A 52 -7.14 10.72 2.52
CA LEU A 52 -5.80 11.11 2.98
C LEU A 52 -5.12 12.12 2.05
N ASN A 53 -5.28 11.94 0.73
CA ASN A 53 -4.63 12.78 -0.29
C ASN A 53 -5.59 13.81 -0.91
N GLY A 54 -6.71 14.07 -0.22
CA GLY A 54 -7.74 14.99 -0.68
C GLY A 54 -8.83 14.33 -1.52
N THR A 55 -9.86 15.12 -1.86
CA THR A 55 -11.02 14.63 -2.62
C THR A 55 -10.87 14.97 -4.09
N HIS A 56 -10.92 13.96 -4.96
CA HIS A 56 -10.93 14.15 -6.40
C HIS A 56 -11.79 13.08 -7.09
N ARG A 57 -12.30 13.42 -8.28
CA ARG A 57 -13.28 12.60 -9.03
C ARG A 57 -12.71 11.30 -9.60
N LEU A 58 -11.39 11.12 -9.55
CA LEU A 58 -10.67 10.00 -10.16
C LEU A 58 -10.14 8.98 -9.13
N ALA A 59 -10.53 9.11 -7.86
CA ALA A 59 -10.13 8.23 -6.76
C ALA A 59 -10.29 6.72 -7.07
N SER A 60 -11.39 6.33 -7.73
CA SER A 60 -11.63 4.92 -8.11
C SER A 60 -10.68 4.42 -9.22
N GLY A 61 -10.11 5.32 -10.01
CA GLY A 61 -9.15 4.99 -11.07
C GLY A 61 -7.72 4.76 -10.56
N GLU A 62 -7.45 5.05 -9.28
CA GLU A 62 -6.11 4.95 -8.70
C GLU A 62 -5.69 3.51 -8.39
N LEU A 63 -6.61 2.54 -8.39
CA LEU A 63 -6.33 1.17 -7.98
C LEU A 63 -5.11 0.59 -8.71
N HIS A 64 -5.10 0.68 -10.04
CA HIS A 64 -4.00 0.14 -10.83
C HIS A 64 -2.66 0.81 -10.48
N THR A 65 -2.63 2.14 -10.41
CA THR A 65 -1.42 2.90 -10.07
C THR A 65 -0.93 2.57 -8.66
N ARG A 66 -1.84 2.44 -7.68
CA ARG A 66 -1.50 2.11 -6.29
C ARG A 66 -1.01 0.68 -6.15
N THR A 67 -1.58 -0.28 -6.86
CA THR A 67 -1.08 -1.66 -6.89
C THR A 67 0.35 -1.72 -7.46
N VAL A 68 0.64 -0.97 -8.53
CA VAL A 68 2.00 -0.87 -9.08
C VAL A 68 2.97 -0.26 -8.06
N LEU A 69 2.59 0.86 -7.42
CA LEU A 69 3.41 1.49 -6.38
C LEU A 69 3.62 0.57 -5.17
N MET A 70 2.59 -0.15 -4.74
CA MET A 70 2.68 -1.10 -3.63
C MET A 70 3.62 -2.27 -3.98
N THR A 71 3.55 -2.78 -5.21
CA THR A 71 4.47 -3.83 -5.68
C THR A 71 5.92 -3.36 -5.62
N GLN A 72 6.20 -2.16 -6.13
CA GLN A 72 7.53 -1.55 -6.08
C GLN A 72 8.00 -1.32 -4.64
N ALA A 73 7.12 -0.81 -3.78
CA ALA A 73 7.40 -0.57 -2.37
C ALA A 73 7.75 -1.87 -1.63
N LEU A 74 6.97 -2.94 -1.81
CA LEU A 74 7.23 -4.24 -1.18
C LEU A 74 8.54 -4.87 -1.67
N GLN A 75 8.87 -4.72 -2.95
CA GLN A 75 10.17 -5.15 -3.50
C GLN A 75 11.33 -4.38 -2.87
N HIS A 76 11.22 -3.06 -2.75
CA HIS A 76 12.24 -2.24 -2.08
C HIS A 76 12.40 -2.60 -0.60
N LEU A 77 11.29 -2.74 0.13
CA LEU A 77 11.30 -3.16 1.53
C LEU A 77 11.92 -4.56 1.70
N ALA A 78 11.71 -5.46 0.73
CA ALA A 78 12.33 -6.79 0.75
C ALA A 78 13.85 -6.71 0.56
N ILE A 79 14.32 -5.87 -0.37
CA ILE A 79 15.75 -5.60 -0.57
C ILE A 79 16.38 -4.98 0.68
N GLN A 80 15.66 -4.09 1.37
CA GLN A 80 16.10 -3.44 2.61
C GLN A 80 16.00 -4.35 3.85
N GLY A 81 15.35 -5.50 3.74
CA GLY A 81 15.19 -6.47 4.83
C GLY A 81 14.03 -6.19 5.79
N PHE A 82 13.17 -5.21 5.52
CA PHE A 82 11.99 -4.91 6.36
C PHE A 82 10.83 -5.88 6.16
N VAL A 83 10.72 -6.49 4.97
CA VAL A 83 9.74 -7.54 4.69
C VAL A 83 10.42 -8.76 4.05
N LYS A 84 9.78 -9.91 4.14
CA LYS A 84 10.20 -11.16 3.48
C LYS A 84 9.19 -11.54 2.41
N LEU A 85 9.70 -11.86 1.22
CA LEU A 85 8.92 -12.50 0.15
C LEU A 85 8.67 -13.98 0.50
N GLN A 86 7.43 -14.43 0.37
CA GLN A 86 6.98 -15.82 0.46
C GLN A 86 6.62 -16.32 -0.95
N PRO A 87 7.59 -16.85 -1.70
CA PRO A 87 7.40 -17.22 -3.10
C PRO A 87 6.63 -18.53 -3.29
N ASP A 88 6.40 -19.29 -2.22
CA ASP A 88 5.64 -20.54 -2.18
C ASP A 88 4.13 -20.32 -2.22
N ARG A 89 3.66 -19.08 -1.97
CA ARG A 89 2.26 -18.69 -2.17
C ARG A 89 2.01 -18.23 -3.61
N SER A 90 0.80 -18.46 -4.10
CA SER A 90 0.33 -17.96 -5.40
C SER A 90 -0.97 -17.16 -5.21
N PRO A 91 -0.97 -15.82 -5.43
CA PRO A 91 0.20 -14.99 -5.76
C PRO A 91 1.24 -14.93 -4.62
N ALA A 92 2.46 -14.51 -4.96
CA ALA A 92 3.54 -14.39 -3.97
C ALA A 92 3.19 -13.34 -2.92
N ALA A 93 3.43 -13.66 -1.65
CA ALA A 93 3.03 -12.83 -0.52
C ALA A 93 4.22 -12.21 0.20
N PHE A 94 3.96 -11.21 1.03
CA PHE A 94 4.97 -10.49 1.82
C PHE A 94 4.58 -10.51 3.30
N THR A 95 5.57 -10.58 4.19
CA THR A 95 5.37 -10.48 5.66
C THR A 95 6.43 -9.59 6.28
N ILE A 96 6.16 -8.96 7.43
CA ILE A 96 7.17 -8.17 8.14
C ILE A 96 8.29 -9.07 8.67
N THR A 97 9.53 -8.61 8.55
CA THR A 97 10.67 -9.25 9.20
C THR A 97 10.58 -9.02 10.71
N ALA A 98 10.52 -10.12 11.48
CA ALA A 98 10.62 -10.11 12.94
C ALA A 98 12.01 -9.64 13.43
#